data_AF-V9LK67-F1
#
_entry.id   AF-V9LK67-F1
#
_cell.length_a   1.000
_cell.length_b   1.000
_cell.length_c   1.000
_cell.angle_alpha   90.00
_cell.angle_beta   90.00
_cell.angle_gamma   90.00
#
_symmetry.space_group_name_H-M   'P 1'
#
loop_
_entity.id
_entity.type
_entity.pdbx_description
1 polymer ?
#
loop_
_entity_poly.entity_id
_entity_poly.type
_entity_poly.pdbx_seq_one_letter_code
_entity_poly.pdbx_strand_id
1 'polypeptide(L)'
;REAAINVVIPGLMLRRLKKGNLPIKSLIPNNEDKEKFAKRCKSDTVLLYDEGSSERQDSGAGSVLALLLHKLRDDGCEAYFLEGGFSKFQSEYPEHCQTSLEHSACPNSSPPVSVLGLGGLRISTDCLSDSGDRKST
;
A
#
# COMPACT_ATOMS: atom_id res chain seq x y z
N ARG A 1 -5.61 -13.40 -2.46
CA ARG A 1 -4.58 -12.61 -1.74
C ARG A 1 -5.13 -11.22 -1.46
N GLU A 2 -5.27 -10.87 -0.18
CA GLU A 2 -5.57 -9.50 0.25
C GLU A 2 -4.29 -8.67 0.17
N ALA A 3 -4.41 -7.45 -0.34
CA ALA A 3 -3.32 -6.50 -0.50
C ALA A 3 -3.89 -5.11 -0.26
N ALA A 4 -3.08 -4.23 0.33
CA ALA A 4 -3.47 -2.84 0.57
C ALA A 4 -3.49 -2.04 -0.73
N ILE A 5 -4.42 -1.09 -0.83
CA ILE A 5 -4.49 -0.11 -1.91
C ILE A 5 -4.04 1.22 -1.34
N ASN A 6 -2.88 1.71 -1.79
CA ASN A 6 -2.37 3.01 -1.36
C ASN A 6 -3.15 4.13 -2.04
N VAL A 7 -3.70 5.03 -1.22
CA VAL A 7 -4.47 6.18 -1.68
C VAL A 7 -3.78 7.46 -1.25
N VAL A 8 -3.48 8.32 -2.22
CA VAL A 8 -3.06 9.70 -1.99
C VAL A 8 -4.23 10.61 -2.32
N ILE A 9 -4.55 11.57 -1.45
CA ILE A 9 -5.65 12.51 -1.66
C ILE A 9 -5.11 13.91 -1.88
N PRO A 10 -4.88 14.33 -3.14
CA PRO A 10 -4.54 15.71 -3.47
C PRO A 10 -5.54 16.70 -2.88
N GLY A 11 -5.09 17.92 -2.56
CA GLY A 11 -5.92 18.94 -1.89
C GLY A 11 -7.25 19.24 -2.60
N LEU A 12 -7.27 19.24 -3.94
CA LEU A 12 -8.50 19.40 -4.71
C LEU A 12 -9.49 18.25 -4.49
N MET A 13 -9.00 17.01 -4.48
CA MET A 13 -9.81 15.82 -4.23
C MET A 13 -10.31 15.81 -2.78
N LEU A 14 -9.47 16.22 -1.82
CA LEU A 14 -9.88 16.34 -0.42
C LEU A 14 -11.03 17.34 -0.24
N ARG A 15 -10.97 18.50 -0.91
CA ARG A 15 -12.06 19.49 -0.90
C ARG A 15 -13.37 18.92 -1.46
N ARG A 16 -13.29 18.15 -2.55
CA ARG A 16 -14.45 17.48 -3.14
C ARG A 16 -15.01 16.36 -2.26
N LEU A 17 -14.13 15.60 -1.61
CA LEU A 17 -14.49 14.57 -0.64
C LEU A 17 -15.25 15.20 0.54
N LYS A 18 -14.74 16.28 1.12
CA LYS A 18 -15.39 17.04 2.20
C LYS A 18 -16.76 17.61 1.80
N LYS A 19 -16.95 17.95 0.53
CA LYS A 19 -18.25 18.40 -0.02
C LYS A 19 -19.21 17.23 -0.32
N GLY A 20 -18.75 15.97 -0.23
CA GLY A 20 -19.53 14.77 -0.54
C GLY A 20 -19.61 14.41 -2.03
N ASN A 21 -19.05 15.23 -2.95
CA ASN A 21 -19.24 15.07 -4.40
C ASN A 21 -18.12 14.31 -5.14
N LEU A 22 -17.40 13.43 -4.41
CA LEU A 22 -16.31 12.62 -4.94
C LEU A 22 -16.49 11.14 -4.55
N PRO A 23 -16.75 10.21 -5.49
CA PRO A 23 -16.91 8.79 -5.17
C PRO A 23 -15.57 8.15 -4.72
N ILE A 24 -15.59 7.23 -3.75
CA ILE A 24 -14.35 6.64 -3.18
C ILE A 24 -13.48 5.98 -4.24
N LYS A 25 -14.08 5.25 -5.18
CA LYS A 25 -13.36 4.61 -6.31
C LYS A 25 -12.53 5.57 -7.16
N SER A 26 -12.80 6.88 -7.12
CA SER A 26 -12.01 7.89 -7.84
C SER A 26 -10.67 8.21 -7.17
N LEU A 27 -10.51 7.84 -5.90
CA LEU A 27 -9.26 7.95 -5.15
C LEU A 27 -8.27 6.82 -5.49
N ILE A 28 -8.74 5.76 -6.14
CA ILE A 28 -7.94 4.60 -6.51
C ILE A 28 -7.20 4.90 -7.83
N PRO A 29 -5.86 4.91 -7.84
CA PRO A 29 -5.08 5.47 -8.94
C PRO A 29 -5.11 4.60 -10.21
N ASN A 30 -4.94 3.29 -10.07
CA ASN A 30 -4.92 2.36 -11.21
C ASN A 30 -6.30 1.74 -11.45
N ASN A 31 -6.55 1.26 -12.68
CA ASN A 31 -7.85 0.69 -13.05
C ASN A 31 -8.06 -0.73 -12.50
N GLU A 32 -6.99 -1.50 -12.33
CA GLU A 32 -7.06 -2.87 -11.80
C GLU A 32 -7.62 -2.89 -10.37
N ASP A 33 -7.01 -2.12 -9.46
CA ASP A 33 -7.46 -1.97 -8.08
C ASP A 33 -8.84 -1.34 -8.00
N LYS A 34 -9.16 -0.44 -8.94
CA LYS A 34 -10.49 0.19 -9.01
C LYS A 34 -11.58 -0.81 -9.34
N GLU A 35 -11.34 -1.69 -10.31
CA GLU A 35 -12.27 -2.78 -10.65
C GLU A 35 -12.35 -3.81 -9.53
N LYS A 36 -11.21 -4.19 -8.94
CA LYS A 36 -11.14 -5.11 -7.81
C LYS A 36 -11.92 -4.59 -6.61
N PHE A 37 -11.74 -3.31 -6.27
CA PHE A 37 -12.50 -2.64 -5.23
C PHE A 37 -13.99 -2.62 -5.56
N ALA A 38 -14.37 -2.22 -6.78
CA ALA A 38 -15.78 -2.15 -7.18
C ALA A 38 -16.50 -3.51 -7.12
N LYS A 39 -15.78 -4.62 -7.37
CA LYS A 39 -16.32 -5.98 -7.28
C LYS A 39 -16.50 -6.47 -5.84
N ARG A 40 -15.64 -6.05 -4.91
CA ARG A 40 -15.54 -6.62 -3.56
C ARG A 40 -16.03 -5.71 -2.44
N CYS A 41 -16.12 -4.40 -2.63
CA CYS A 41 -16.35 -3.45 -1.53
C CYS A 41 -17.69 -3.63 -0.81
N LYS A 42 -18.65 -4.33 -1.42
CA LYS A 42 -19.97 -4.63 -0.83
C LYS A 42 -20.10 -6.03 -0.25
N SER A 43 -19.21 -6.96 -0.63
CA SER A 43 -19.22 -8.34 -0.14
C SER A 43 -18.20 -8.57 0.95
N ASP A 44 -17.13 -7.78 0.96
CA ASP A 44 -15.98 -7.95 1.82
C ASP A 44 -15.84 -6.76 2.76
N THR A 45 -15.19 -7.00 3.91
CA THR A 45 -14.84 -5.94 4.85
C THR A 45 -13.78 -5.02 4.27
N VAL A 46 -14.02 -3.71 4.32
CA VAL A 46 -13.07 -2.67 3.92
C VAL A 46 -12.37 -2.12 5.15
N LEU A 47 -11.05 -2.36 5.25
CA LEU A 47 -10.22 -1.82 6.32
C LEU A 47 -9.44 -0.59 5.82
N LEU A 48 -9.61 0.53 6.52
CA LEU A 48 -8.83 1.74 6.31
C LEU A 48 -7.71 1.82 7.36
N TYR A 49 -6.55 2.36 6.97
CA TYR A 49 -5.51 2.67 7.92
C TYR A 49 -4.66 3.83 7.39
N ASP A 50 -4.05 4.55 8.31
CA ASP A 50 -3.04 5.56 8.06
C ASP A 50 -1.75 5.17 8.83
N GLU A 51 -0.87 6.13 9.11
CA GLU A 51 0.35 5.84 9.87
C GLU A 51 0.06 5.59 11.37
N GLY A 52 -0.83 6.36 11.99
CA GLY A 52 -0.96 6.35 13.45
C GLY A 52 -2.21 6.99 14.05
N SER A 53 -3.28 7.25 13.28
CA SER A 53 -4.52 7.82 13.80
C SER A 53 -5.13 6.91 14.88
N SER A 54 -5.56 7.52 15.98
CA SER A 54 -6.28 6.87 17.07
C SER A 54 -7.64 7.55 17.29
N GLU A 55 -8.65 6.77 17.67
CA GLU A 55 -10.03 7.24 17.90
C GLU A 55 -10.09 8.45 18.85
N ARG A 56 -9.15 8.50 19.83
CA ARG A 56 -9.07 9.54 20.86
C ARG A 56 -8.47 10.87 20.41
N GLN A 57 -7.70 10.92 19.33
CA GLN A 57 -7.08 12.16 18.83
C GLN A 57 -7.84 12.75 17.64
N ASP A 58 -8.49 11.90 16.84
CA ASP A 58 -9.18 12.29 15.60
C ASP A 58 -10.72 12.26 15.72
N SER A 59 -11.26 12.34 16.94
CA SER A 59 -12.72 12.33 17.24
C SER A 59 -13.48 13.52 16.64
N GLY A 60 -12.78 14.45 15.98
CA GLY A 60 -13.42 15.46 15.15
C GLY A 60 -13.95 14.82 13.87
N ALA A 61 -15.23 15.08 13.56
CA ALA A 61 -15.91 14.70 12.31
C ALA A 61 -15.27 15.25 11.00
N GLY A 62 -14.00 15.69 11.04
CA GLY A 62 -13.25 16.28 9.94
C GLY A 62 -11.96 15.55 9.54
N SER A 63 -11.57 14.46 10.22
CA SER A 63 -10.40 13.67 9.79
C SER A 63 -10.67 13.00 8.44
N VAL A 64 -9.62 12.82 7.63
CA VAL A 64 -9.74 12.16 6.31
C VAL A 64 -10.25 10.73 6.46
N LEU A 65 -9.74 10.02 7.47
CA LEU A 65 -10.13 8.65 7.78
C LEU A 65 -11.61 8.55 8.12
N ALA A 66 -12.13 9.46 8.95
CA ALA A 66 -13.56 9.52 9.28
C ALA A 66 -14.43 9.83 8.05
N LEU A 67 -14.00 10.74 7.17
CA LEU A 67 -14.72 11.06 5.93
C LEU A 67 -14.79 9.85 4.98
N LEU A 68 -13.68 9.11 4.83
CA LEU A 68 -13.64 7.90 4.01
C LEU A 68 -14.53 6.82 4.61
N LEU A 69 -14.45 6.61 5.93
CA LEU A 69 -15.26 5.63 6.66
C LEU A 69 -16.76 5.89 6.50
N HIS A 70 -17.19 7.14 6.75
CA HIS A 70 -18.59 7.54 6.59
C HIS A 70 -19.07 7.29 5.18
N LYS A 71 -18.30 7.74 4.19
CA LYS A 71 -18.68 7.61 2.79
C LYS A 71 -18.76 6.16 2.32
N LEU A 72 -17.83 5.30 2.76
CA LEU A 72 -17.88 3.87 2.45
C LEU A 72 -19.15 3.22 3.02
N ARG A 73 -19.51 3.57 4.25
CA ARG A 73 -20.74 3.07 4.90
C ARG A 73 -22.00 3.59 4.20
N ASP A 74 -22.03 4.86 3.80
CA ASP A 74 -23.12 5.42 2.99
C ASP A 74 -23.28 4.69 1.65
N ASP A 75 -22.17 4.29 1.03
CA ASP A 75 -22.15 3.51 -0.21
C ASP A 75 -22.49 2.02 0.00
N GLY A 76 -22.78 1.61 1.24
CA GLY A 76 -23.20 0.26 1.64
C GLY A 76 -22.06 -0.73 1.87
N CYS A 77 -20.83 -0.24 2.08
CA CYS A 77 -19.68 -1.09 2.39
C CYS A 77 -19.60 -1.37 3.90
N GLU A 78 -19.20 -2.58 4.29
CA GLU A 78 -18.84 -2.87 5.67
C GLU A 78 -17.42 -2.37 5.94
N ALA A 79 -17.30 -1.17 6.52
CA ALA A 79 -16.02 -0.49 6.66
C ALA A 79 -15.62 -0.20 8.11
N TYR A 80 -14.32 -0.37 8.39
CA TYR A 80 -13.66 -0.10 9.67
C TYR A 80 -12.33 0.61 9.44
N PHE A 81 -11.71 1.08 10.53
CA PHE A 81 -10.34 1.57 10.48
C PHE A 81 -9.48 0.88 11.55
N LEU A 82 -8.17 0.86 11.30
CA LEU A 82 -7.17 0.29 12.19
C LEU A 82 -6.77 1.31 13.26
N GLU A 83 -7.16 1.06 14.50
CA GLU A 83 -6.80 1.94 15.62
C GLU A 83 -5.29 1.93 15.88
N GLY A 84 -4.67 3.11 15.91
CA GLY A 84 -3.22 3.26 16.07
C GLY A 84 -2.44 3.09 14.77
N GLY A 85 -3.14 2.94 13.63
CA GLY A 85 -2.56 2.92 12.30
C GLY A 85 -1.57 1.78 12.03
N PHE A 86 -0.84 1.92 10.92
CA PHE A 86 0.16 0.95 10.50
C PHE A 86 1.31 0.82 11.50
N SER A 87 1.75 1.93 12.11
CA SER A 87 2.84 1.92 13.10
C SER A 87 2.56 0.95 14.27
N LYS A 88 1.36 0.98 14.84
CA LYS A 88 0.97 0.04 15.90
C LYS A 88 0.86 -1.38 15.36
N PHE A 89 0.19 -1.56 14.22
CA PHE A 89 -0.01 -2.88 13.61
C PHE A 89 1.31 -3.57 13.30
N GLN A 90 2.27 -2.87 12.70
CA GLN A 90 3.58 -3.42 12.39
C GLN A 90 4.35 -3.82 13.65
N SER A 91 4.22 -3.05 14.74
CA SER A 91 4.89 -3.37 16.00
C SER A 91 4.31 -4.61 16.70
N GLU A 92 3.01 -4.84 16.56
CA GLU A 92 2.31 -5.97 17.21
C GLU A 92 2.27 -7.23 16.32
N TYR A 93 2.24 -7.07 14.99
CA TYR A 93 2.04 -8.13 13.99
C TYR A 93 3.02 -8.04 12.80
N PRO A 94 4.35 -8.03 13.03
CA PRO A 94 5.34 -7.81 11.98
C PRO A 94 5.30 -8.85 10.84
N GLU A 95 4.93 -10.09 11.13
CA GLU A 95 4.79 -11.20 10.16
C GLU A 95 3.66 -10.99 9.15
N HIS A 96 2.72 -10.11 9.44
CA HIS A 96 1.63 -9.74 8.56
C HIS A 96 1.97 -8.54 7.66
N CYS A 97 3.17 -7.96 7.81
CA CYS A 97 3.65 -6.86 6.99
C CYS A 97 4.58 -7.39 5.88
N GLN A 98 4.37 -6.93 4.65
CA GLN A 98 5.32 -7.19 3.57
C GLN A 98 6.52 -6.25 3.75
N THR A 99 7.66 -6.79 4.17
CA THR A 99 8.94 -6.08 4.09
C THR A 99 9.58 -6.37 2.74
N SER A 100 10.15 -5.35 2.10
CA SER A 100 10.74 -5.44 0.75
C SER A 100 11.96 -6.40 0.63
N LEU A 101 12.27 -7.17 1.68
CA LEU A 101 13.44 -8.04 1.79
C LEU A 101 13.17 -9.50 1.36
N GLU A 102 11.91 -9.90 1.13
CA GLU A 102 11.58 -11.31 0.88
C GLU A 102 11.77 -11.79 -0.58
N HIS A 103 12.38 -11.00 -1.47
CA HIS A 103 12.72 -11.46 -2.83
C HIS A 103 14.20 -11.85 -3.02
N SER A 104 15.01 -11.94 -1.97
CA SER A 104 16.43 -12.29 -2.09
C SER A 104 16.93 -13.37 -1.13
N ALA A 105 16.09 -14.34 -0.75
CA ALA A 105 16.57 -15.54 -0.06
C ALA A 105 16.87 -16.66 -1.06
N CYS A 106 17.87 -16.45 -1.92
CA CYS A 106 18.62 -17.57 -2.48
C CYS A 106 19.46 -18.16 -1.33
N PRO A 107 19.39 -19.47 -1.03
CA PRO A 107 19.95 -20.01 0.22
C PRO A 107 21.50 -20.06 0.29
N ASN A 108 22.23 -19.38 -0.58
CA ASN A 108 23.69 -19.57 -0.74
C ASN A 108 24.56 -18.30 -0.70
N SER A 109 24.06 -17.16 -0.23
CA SER A 109 24.93 -15.99 -0.01
C SER A 109 24.76 -15.42 1.39
N SER A 110 25.85 -15.40 2.15
CA SER A 110 25.99 -14.71 3.43
C SER A 110 25.48 -13.26 3.35
N PRO A 111 24.83 -12.73 4.41
CA PRO A 111 24.25 -11.40 4.36
C PRO A 111 25.36 -10.33 4.37
N PRO A 112 25.30 -9.31 3.49
CA PRO A 112 26.18 -8.17 3.63
C PRO A 112 25.69 -7.30 4.80
N VAL A 113 26.60 -7.05 5.74
CA VAL A 113 26.43 -6.05 6.80
C VAL A 113 26.00 -4.72 6.18
N SER A 114 24.80 -4.25 6.52
CA SER A 114 24.27 -2.99 6.03
C SER A 114 24.89 -1.83 6.84
N VAL A 115 25.84 -1.13 6.23
CA VAL A 115 26.26 0.19 6.71
C VAL A 115 25.14 1.17 6.37
N LEU A 116 24.67 1.93 7.36
CA LEU A 116 23.60 2.93 7.24
C LEU A 116 23.94 3.94 6.12
N GLY A 117 23.10 4.03 5.08
CA GLY A 117 23.04 5.22 4.24
C GLY A 117 23.04 5.10 2.71
N LEU A 118 23.09 3.90 2.09
CA LEU A 118 23.15 3.78 0.62
C LEU A 118 22.26 2.66 0.01
N GLY A 119 21.22 2.22 0.72
CA GLY A 119 20.31 1.18 0.24
C GLY A 119 19.32 1.70 -0.81
N GLY A 120 19.73 1.82 -2.07
CA GLY A 120 18.81 2.20 -3.14
C GLY A 120 19.34 2.32 -4.56
N LEU A 121 20.65 2.30 -4.81
CA LEU A 121 21.17 2.40 -6.17
C LEU A 121 21.30 1.00 -6.81
N ARG A 122 20.47 0.70 -7.80
CA ARG A 122 20.66 -0.44 -8.71
C ARG A 122 21.22 0.11 -10.01
N ILE A 123 22.46 -0.22 -10.34
CA ILE A 123 23.01 0.01 -11.68
C ILE A 123 22.80 -1.30 -12.41
N SER A 124 21.87 -1.33 -13.37
CA SER A 124 21.73 -2.48 -14.26
C SER A 124 22.97 -2.54 -15.15
N THR A 125 23.84 -3.51 -14.93
CA THR A 125 24.87 -3.89 -15.90
C THR A 125 24.25 -4.94 -16.81
N ASP A 126 23.92 -4.55 -18.05
CA ASP A 126 23.61 -5.52 -19.09
C ASP A 126 24.88 -6.34 -19.34
N CYS A 127 24.85 -7.60 -18.90
CA CYS A 127 25.92 -8.55 -19.14
C CYS A 127 25.99 -8.84 -20.64
N LEU A 128 26.96 -8.22 -21.31
CA LEU A 128 27.43 -8.61 -22.64
C LEU A 128 27.90 -10.07 -22.60
N SER A 129 27.10 -10.99 -23.14
CA SER A 129 27.59 -12.31 -23.50
C SER A 129 28.34 -12.20 -24.82
N ASP A 130 29.63 -11.84 -24.73
CA ASP A 130 30.63 -12.26 -25.69
C ASP A 130 30.94 -13.74 -25.43
N SER A 131 30.70 -14.59 -26.42
CA SER A 131 31.39 -15.87 -26.51
C SER A 131 31.76 -16.11 -27.97
N GLY A 132 32.94 -15.63 -28.34
CA GLY A 132 33.63 -16.02 -29.56
C GLY A 132 34.10 -17.49 -29.56
N ASP A 133 34.08 -18.04 -30.78
CA ASP A 133 34.96 -19.06 -31.38
C ASP A 133 34.97 -20.49 -30.77
N ARG A 134 34.74 -21.57 -31.54
CA ARG A 134 35.62 -22.09 -32.62
C ARG A 134 35.15 -23.43 -33.26
N LYS A 135 35.14 -23.46 -34.60
CA LYS A 135 35.58 -24.47 -35.62
C LYS A 135 35.35 -26.01 -35.50
N SER A 136 35.16 -26.59 -36.71
CA SER A 136 35.36 -28.00 -37.21
C SER A 136 34.07 -28.83 -37.23
N THR A 137 33.64 -29.45 -38.33
CA THR A 137 34.27 -30.01 -39.56
C THR A 137 33.27 -29.98 -40.71
#